data_AF-A0A382HGP8-F1
#
_entry.id   AF-A0A382HGP8-F1
#
_cell.length_a   1.000
_cell.length_b   1.000
_cell.length_c   1.000
_cell.angle_alpha   90.00
_cell.angle_beta   90.00
_cell.angle_gamma   90.00
#
_symmetry.space_group_name_H-M   'P 1'
#
loop_
_entity.id
_entity.type
_entity.pdbx_description
1 polymer ?
#
loop_
_entity_poly.entity_id
_entity_poly.type
_entity_poly.pdbx_seq_one_letter_code
_entity_poly.pdbx_strand_id
1 'polypeptide(L)' 'MLVLLALDQLSKIWVRENIPLYEMTPLVPNFLDLTHVQNRGVSFSFLADLSDPIRIPLLVGVSLV' A
#
# COMPACT_ATOMS: atom_id res chain seq x y z
N MET A 1 -5.36 -11.42 -16.65
CA MET A 1 -5.30 -10.04 -16.11
C MET A 1 -6.50 -9.70 -15.23
N LEU A 2 -7.75 -9.86 -15.70
CA LEU A 2 -8.96 -9.55 -14.93
C LEU A 2 -9.08 -10.30 -13.59
N VAL A 3 -8.76 -11.61 -13.57
CA VAL A 3 -8.79 -12.41 -12.34
C VAL A 3 -7.81 -11.87 -11.30
N LEU A 4 -6.59 -11.53 -11.72
CA LEU A 4 -5.58 -10.97 -10.82
C LEU A 4 -6.00 -9.60 -10.28
N LEU A 5 -6.58 -8.75 -11.13
CA LEU A 5 -7.12 -7.46 -10.70
C LEU A 5 -8.26 -7.63 -9.68
N ALA A 6 -9.17 -8.59 -9.92
CA ALA A 6 -10.25 -8.88 -9.00
C ALA A 6 -9.73 -9.40 -7.66
N LEU A 7 -8.77 -10.33 -7.67
CA LEU A 7 -8.14 -10.84 -6.45
C LEU A 7 -7.41 -9.74 -5.67
N ASP A 8 -6.66 -8.88 -6.36
CA ASP A 8 -5.97 -7.74 -5.76
C ASP A 8 -6.96 -6.80 -5.06
N GLN A 9 -8.00 -6.37 -5.77
CA GLN A 9 -8.98 -5.42 -5.22
C GLN A 9 -9.80 -6.04 -4.08
N LEU A 10 -10.24 -7.30 -4.20
CA LEU A 10 -10.97 -8.00 -3.14
C LEU A 10 -10.10 -8.19 -1.90
N SER A 11 -8.83 -8.54 -2.05
CA SER A 11 -7.90 -8.69 -0.92
C SER A 11 -7.73 -7.37 -0.16
N LYS A 12 -7.61 -6.24 -0.87
CA LYS A 12 -7.50 -4.90 -0.26
C LYS A 12 -8.75 -4.46 0.47
N ILE A 13 -9.93 -4.77 -0.09
CA ILE A 13 -11.21 -4.50 0.58
C ILE A 13 -11.28 -5.29 1.87
N TRP A 14 -10.99 -6.60 1.81
CA TRP A 14 -11.02 -7.46 2.99
C TRP A 14 -10.04 -7.01 4.08
N VAL A 15 -8.81 -6.63 3.72
CA VAL A 15 -7.82 -6.09 4.67
C VAL A 15 -8.32 -4.82 5.34
N ARG A 16 -8.97 -3.91 4.59
CA ARG A 16 -9.48 -2.64 5.15
C ARG A 16 -10.57 -2.84 6.19
N GLU A 17 -11.42 -3.84 6.01
CA GLU A 17 -12.54 -4.13 6.91
C GLU A 17 -12.12 -4.96 8.14
N ASN A 18 -11.05 -5.76 8.04
CA ASN A 18 -10.71 -6.76 9.07
C ASN A 18 -9.37 -6.51 9.79
N ILE A 19 -8.47 -5.70 9.23
CA ILE A 19 -7.13 -5.48 9.79
C ILE A 19 -6.97 -4.02 10.23
N PRO A 20 -6.71 -3.76 11.53
CA PRO A 20 -6.49 -2.40 12.02
C PRO A 20 -5.29 -1.74 11.34
N LEU A 21 -5.39 -0.44 11.12
CA LEU A 21 -4.36 0.35 10.46
C LEU A 21 -3.08 0.38 11.32
N TYR A 22 -1.94 0.05 10.71
CA TYR A 22 -0.61 -0.02 11.35
C TYR A 22 -0.43 -1.10 12.42
N GLU A 23 -1.37 -2.04 12.54
CA GLU A 23 -1.21 -3.20 13.42
C GLU A 23 -0.76 -4.43 12.64
N MET A 24 0.02 -5.29 13.31
CA MET A 24 0.44 -6.59 12.79
C MET A 24 -0.53 -7.67 13.25
N THR A 25 -1.19 -8.32 12.29
CA THR A 25 -2.09 -9.44 12.53
C THR A 25 -1.48 -10.72 11.96
N PRO A 26 -1.18 -11.74 12.77
CA PRO A 26 -0.59 -12.98 12.28
C PRO A 26 -1.57 -13.74 11.38
N LEU A 27 -1.16 -14.08 10.16
CA LEU A 27 -1.93 -14.91 9.24
C LEU A 27 -1.47 -16.37 9.32
N VAL A 28 -0.15 -16.59 9.30
CA VAL A 28 0.47 -17.89 9.58
C VAL A 28 1.43 -17.68 10.75
N PRO A 29 1.11 -18.20 11.94
CA PRO A 29 1.91 -17.95 13.14
C PRO A 29 3.38 -18.25 12.92
N ASN A 30 4.25 -17.29 13.26
CA ASN A 30 5.71 -17.35 13.12
C ASN A 30 6.26 -17.41 11.68
N PHE A 31 5.42 -17.15 10.66
CA PHE A 31 5.86 -17.19 9.26
C PHE A 31 5.37 -15.99 8.44
N LEU A 32 4.11 -15.59 8.62
CA LEU A 32 3.48 -14.57 7.81
C LEU A 32 2.53 -13.71 8.63
N ASP A 33 2.83 -12.43 8.69
CA ASP A 33 1.99 -11.41 9.30
C ASP A 33 1.39 -10.51 8.21
N LEU A 34 0.17 -10.06 8.45
CA LEU A 34 -0.50 -9.04 7.64
C LEU A 34 -0.44 -7.70 8.39
N THR A 35 -0.02 -6.66 7.69
CA THR A 35 -0.03 -5.29 8.21
C THR A 35 -0.78 -4.39 7.26
N HIS A 36 -1.78 -3.68 7.76
CA HIS A 36 -2.51 -2.70 6.97
C HIS A 36 -1.73 -1.38 6.95
N VAL A 37 -1.11 -1.07 5.80
CA VAL A 37 -0.36 0.18 5.57
C VAL A 37 -0.90 0.89 4.34
N GLN A 38 -1.05 2.22 4.44
CA GLN A 38 -1.46 3.07 3.32
C GLN A 38 -0.23 3.71 2.67
N ASN A 39 0.24 3.14 1.57
CA ASN A 39 1.34 3.71 0.81
C ASN A 39 0.84 4.85 -0.10
N ARG A 40 1.22 6.10 0.22
CA ARG A 40 0.89 7.30 -0.56
C ARG A 40 1.84 7.55 -1.74
N GLY A 41 2.80 6.64 -1.98
CA GLY A 41 3.82 6.74 -3.01
C GLY A 41 5.19 7.10 -2.45
N VAL A 42 6.22 6.81 -3.26
CA VAL A 42 7.66 6.89 -2.96
C VAL A 42 8.16 5.70 -2.12
N SER A 43 9.21 5.05 -2.61
CA SER A 43 9.81 3.88 -1.95
C SER A 43 10.28 4.24 -0.54
N PHE A 44 9.94 3.40 0.44
CA PHE A 44 10.38 3.53 1.84
C PHE A 44 9.92 4.82 2.55
N SER A 45 8.81 5.42 2.14
CA SER A 45 8.31 6.67 2.72
C SER A 45 9.32 7.84 2.65
N PHE A 46 10.38 7.74 1.84
CA PHE A 46 11.46 8.73 1.79
C PHE A 46 10.96 10.15 1.50
N LEU A 47 9.83 10.26 0.78
CA LEU A 47 9.17 11.54 0.47
C LEU A 47 7.68 11.50 0.81
N ALA A 48 7.27 10.64 1.76
CA ALA A 48 5.87 10.53 2.15
C ALA A 48 5.34 11.82 2.81
N ASP A 49 6.22 12.59 3.46
CA ASP A 49 5.92 13.84 4.17
C ASP A 49 5.79 15.05 3.24
N LEU A 50 6.12 14.91 1.95
CA LEU A 50 5.90 15.97 0.98
C LEU A 50 4.41 16.21 0.75
N SER A 51 4.02 17.47 0.65
CA SER A 51 2.66 17.86 0.29
C SER A 51 2.33 17.41 -1.13
N ASP A 52 1.06 17.08 -1.38
CA ASP A 52 0.56 16.57 -2.66
C ASP A 52 0.96 17.45 -3.87
N PRO A 53 0.96 18.80 -3.80
CA PRO A 53 1.40 19.65 -4.91
C PRO A 53 2.85 19.44 -5.34
N ILE A 54 3.72 18.98 -4.43
CA ILE A 54 5.14 18.71 -4.71
C ILE A 54 5.33 17.23 -5.05
N ARG A 55 4.68 16.35 -4.29
CA ARG A 55 4.85 14.90 -4.40
C ARG A 55 4.31 14.34 -5.72
N ILE A 56 3.14 14.80 -6.17
CA ILE A 56 2.50 14.26 -7.37
C ILE A 56 3.31 14.57 -8.63
N PRO A 57 3.74 15.82 -8.91
CA PRO A 57 4.57 16.11 -10.09
C PRO A 57 5.91 15.36 -10.08
N LEU A 58 6.54 15.20 -8.91
CA LEU A 58 7.77 14.43 -8.77
C LEU A 58 7.57 12.96 -9.13
N LEU A 59 6.53 12.32 -8.60
CA LEU A 59 6.19 10.93 -8.88
C LEU A 59 5.88 10.71 -10.38
N VAL A 60 5.15 11.64 -11.00
CA VAL A 60 4.90 11.62 -12.45
C VAL A 60 6.22 11.74 -13.21
N GLY A 61 7.08 12.69 -12.84
CA GLY A 61 8.39 12.88 -13.48
C GLY A 61 9.28 11.63 -13.41
N VAL A 62 9.37 10.97 -12.26
CA VAL A 62 10.13 9.72 -12.09
C VAL A 62 9.54 8.57 -12.93
N SER A 63 8.23 8.52 -13.08
CA SER A 63 7.57 7.44 -13.84
C SER A 63 7.73 7.56 -15.36
N LEU A 64 8.18 8.72 -15.86
CA LEU A 64 8.35 9.00 -17.29
C LEU A 64 9.76 8.67 -17.83
N VAL A 65 10.70 8.28 -16.96
CA VAL A 65 12.09 7.90 -17.30
C VAL A 65 12.27 6.41 -17.03
#